data_AF-A0AAN6M0U7-F1
#
_entry.id   AF-A0AAN6M0U7-F1
#
_cell.length_a   1.000
_cell.length_b   1.000
_cell.length_c   1.000
_cell.angle_alpha   90.00
_cell.angle_beta   90.00
_cell.angle_gamma   90.00
#
_symmetry.space_group_name_H-M   'P 1'
#
loop_
_entity.id
_entity.type
_entity.pdbx_description
1 polymer ?
#
loop_
_entity_poly.entity_id
_entity_poly.type
_entity_poly.pdbx_seq_one_letter_code
_entity_poly.pdbx_strand_id
1 'polypeptide(L)'
;MGLLQVPYKDWAPAPYNTLDYSCMDRISPIFEDPEGTKSAPSFWARLNVLRKKMWHGMVPLTRERWLDKKMDDPKNYRMMMELMQDILTVFTWLNSKETLDCTRGVYAWLVDAHVEFEGAVNLLRERSGQEERVDMAGTWAEFYHAMVSTMTERTHQWLVARVGEIQSRAFAEYTKTIKEKQGDVEAIAQASKIYYECVQDLNAMITKADYVLGVPMTGFKGYNPSNKASDLSLELRRDTYARIADTKPWTYLSKIMDAQKRDGPEKPQNITDLVDEMKNGPKPAAPRFRDTDVFLGHYHEGVQNRAEIRKALRGEPKALGEEHWITILKERMAFYLQHGQRHETWNHNWGFVCYRLTYQQSDSEWTTFWQNFEADAFRSGSWIQGFDSIEAKATLHIIDGRDVGIPEGDIQAAKNHFSKTYTTLPTLGRIWTSDFLVVDHASYTSHTAPQPEDRRPPPPYGPSFCDNGGFVNLVDTMEYPPELIDVTAPGYTGELQYLVQFIA
;
A
#
# COMPACT_ATOMS: atom_id res chain seq x y z
N MET A 1 -29.09 -17.84 7.62
CA MET A 1 -28.93 -16.54 6.90
C MET A 1 -29.28 -15.42 7.87
N GLY A 2 -28.50 -14.35 7.92
CA GLY A 2 -28.81 -13.16 8.74
C GLY A 2 -29.91 -12.31 8.09
N LEU A 3 -30.60 -11.47 8.89
CA LEU A 3 -31.71 -10.61 8.44
C LEU A 3 -31.35 -9.68 7.27
N LEU A 4 -30.05 -9.39 7.08
CA LEU A 4 -29.53 -8.59 5.96
C LEU A 4 -29.92 -9.13 4.58
N GLN A 5 -30.12 -10.44 4.47
CA GLN A 5 -30.41 -11.15 3.21
C GLN A 5 -31.89 -11.54 3.07
N VAL A 6 -32.73 -11.19 4.05
CA VAL A 6 -34.15 -11.57 4.07
C VAL A 6 -34.99 -10.33 3.76
N PRO A 7 -35.96 -10.42 2.84
CA PRO A 7 -36.88 -9.32 2.56
C PRO A 7 -37.55 -8.78 3.82
N TYR A 8 -37.63 -7.45 3.95
CA TYR A 8 -38.19 -6.83 5.15
C TYR A 8 -39.62 -7.30 5.46
N LYS A 9 -40.46 -7.51 4.45
CA LYS A 9 -41.85 -7.99 4.62
C LYS A 9 -41.96 -9.29 5.44
N ASP A 10 -40.92 -10.12 5.47
CA ASP A 10 -40.95 -11.42 6.11
C ASP A 10 -40.64 -11.35 7.61
N TRP A 11 -40.05 -10.25 8.10
CA TRP A 11 -39.59 -10.15 9.50
C TRP A 11 -39.75 -8.78 10.15
N ALA A 12 -39.73 -7.70 9.36
CA ALA A 12 -39.68 -6.34 9.86
C ALA A 12 -41.05 -5.85 10.34
N PRO A 13 -41.10 -5.07 11.43
CA PRO A 13 -42.28 -4.29 11.82
C PRO A 13 -42.71 -3.25 10.79
N ALA A 14 -43.98 -2.81 10.86
CA ALA A 14 -44.41 -1.58 10.19
C ALA A 14 -43.55 -0.39 10.64
N PRO A 15 -43.18 0.53 9.74
CA PRO A 15 -43.65 0.65 8.35
C PRO A 15 -42.88 -0.19 7.31
N TYR A 16 -41.87 -0.96 7.71
CA TYR A 16 -40.99 -1.70 6.81
C TYR A 16 -41.57 -3.04 6.32
N ASN A 17 -42.64 -3.52 6.96
CA ASN A 17 -43.28 -4.81 6.68
C ASN A 17 -43.94 -4.92 5.28
N THR A 18 -43.90 -3.87 4.47
CA THR A 18 -44.39 -3.86 3.09
C THR A 18 -43.28 -3.89 2.04
N LEU A 19 -42.00 -3.79 2.45
CA LEU A 19 -40.87 -3.77 1.54
C LEU A 19 -40.49 -5.20 1.14
N ASP A 20 -40.48 -5.49 -0.15
CA ASP A 20 -40.29 -6.82 -0.73
C ASP A 20 -38.83 -7.17 -1.06
N TYR A 21 -37.91 -6.28 -0.72
CA TYR A 21 -36.46 -6.43 -0.88
C TYR A 21 -35.76 -6.51 0.49
N SER A 22 -34.52 -6.98 0.49
CA SER A 22 -33.62 -7.01 1.65
C SER A 22 -32.65 -5.82 1.67
N CYS A 23 -31.94 -5.63 2.78
CA CYS A 23 -30.86 -4.64 2.84
C CYS A 23 -29.77 -4.95 1.79
N MET A 24 -29.45 -6.22 1.58
CA MET A 24 -28.46 -6.64 0.60
C MET A 24 -28.92 -6.44 -0.85
N ASP A 25 -30.20 -6.65 -1.16
CA ASP A 25 -30.74 -6.30 -2.49
C ASP A 25 -30.60 -4.81 -2.76
N ARG A 26 -30.80 -3.99 -1.71
CA ARG A 26 -30.58 -2.56 -1.80
C ARG A 26 -29.10 -2.25 -2.00
N ILE A 27 -28.16 -3.01 -1.43
CA ILE A 27 -26.70 -2.77 -1.49
C ILE A 27 -26.02 -3.36 -2.74
N SER A 28 -26.54 -4.46 -3.30
CA SER A 28 -25.96 -5.19 -4.44
C SER A 28 -25.65 -4.33 -5.67
N PRO A 29 -26.50 -3.35 -6.05
CA PRO A 29 -26.26 -2.52 -7.24
C PRO A 29 -24.96 -1.69 -7.22
N ILE A 30 -24.29 -1.50 -6.07
CA ILE A 30 -22.93 -0.91 -6.05
C ILE A 30 -21.93 -1.84 -6.75
N PHE A 31 -22.08 -3.13 -6.55
CA PHE A 31 -21.15 -4.13 -7.06
C PHE A 31 -21.43 -4.48 -8.51
N GLU A 32 -22.68 -4.29 -8.97
CA GLU A 32 -23.13 -4.71 -10.29
C GLU A 32 -23.23 -3.56 -11.32
N ASP A 33 -23.04 -2.30 -10.90
CA ASP A 33 -23.27 -1.03 -11.64
C ASP A 33 -23.49 -1.14 -13.16
N PRO A 34 -24.71 -1.54 -13.61
CA PRO A 34 -24.97 -1.85 -15.01
C PRO A 34 -24.97 -0.61 -15.92
N GLU A 35 -25.17 0.57 -15.32
CA GLU A 35 -25.29 1.85 -16.02
C GLU A 35 -24.01 2.70 -15.96
N GLY A 36 -22.97 2.24 -15.25
CA GLY A 36 -21.72 2.96 -15.06
C GLY A 36 -21.84 4.27 -14.27
N THR A 37 -23.02 4.55 -13.70
CA THR A 37 -23.34 5.82 -13.02
C THR A 37 -22.77 5.92 -11.62
N LYS A 38 -22.31 4.80 -11.05
CA LYS A 38 -21.68 4.70 -9.71
C LYS A 38 -20.25 4.18 -9.77
N SER A 39 -19.71 3.96 -10.97
CA SER A 39 -18.37 3.49 -11.20
C SER A 39 -17.35 4.56 -10.82
N ALA A 40 -16.34 4.18 -10.04
CA ALA A 40 -15.24 5.08 -9.73
C ALA A 40 -14.58 5.53 -11.04
N PRO A 41 -14.14 6.80 -11.16
CA PRO A 41 -13.48 7.28 -12.37
C PRO A 41 -12.35 6.34 -12.79
N SER A 42 -12.19 6.15 -14.11
CA SER A 42 -11.14 5.29 -14.66
C SER A 42 -9.80 5.60 -14.00
N PHE A 43 -9.12 4.55 -13.54
CA PHE A 43 -7.82 4.64 -12.89
C PHE A 43 -6.83 3.73 -13.59
N TRP A 44 -5.55 4.07 -13.53
CA TRP A 44 -4.51 3.34 -14.25
C TRP A 44 -4.43 1.92 -13.73
N ALA A 45 -4.65 0.93 -14.60
CA ALA A 45 -4.67 -0.48 -14.25
C ALA A 45 -3.38 -0.91 -13.52
N ARG A 46 -2.22 -0.41 -13.97
CA ARG A 46 -0.91 -0.68 -13.33
C ARG A 46 -0.82 -0.21 -11.87
N LEU A 47 -1.65 0.74 -11.44
CA LEU A 47 -1.63 1.26 -10.07
C LEU A 47 -2.72 0.66 -9.18
N ASN A 48 -3.59 -0.19 -9.72
CA ASN A 48 -4.71 -0.76 -8.96
C ASN A 48 -4.23 -1.61 -7.78
N VAL A 49 -3.19 -2.42 -7.96
CA VAL A 49 -2.64 -3.27 -6.89
C VAL A 49 -2.10 -2.39 -5.75
N LEU A 50 -1.26 -1.41 -6.08
CA LEU A 50 -0.72 -0.46 -5.10
C LEU A 50 -1.84 0.30 -4.37
N ARG A 51 -2.84 0.79 -5.11
CA ARG A 51 -4.03 1.45 -4.54
C ARG A 51 -4.77 0.53 -3.57
N LYS A 52 -5.03 -0.72 -3.95
CA LYS A 52 -5.76 -1.70 -3.11
C LYS A 52 -4.99 -2.04 -1.84
N LYS A 53 -3.67 -2.27 -1.93
CA LYS A 53 -2.81 -2.48 -0.75
C LYS A 53 -2.95 -1.33 0.24
N MET A 54 -2.76 -0.09 -0.22
CA MET A 54 -2.88 1.08 0.65
C MET A 54 -4.31 1.23 1.20
N TRP A 55 -5.34 0.98 0.38
CA TRP A 55 -6.75 1.05 0.78
C TRP A 55 -7.09 0.07 1.91
N HIS A 56 -6.51 -1.13 1.90
CA HIS A 56 -6.63 -2.11 2.98
C HIS A 56 -5.74 -1.77 4.19
N GLY A 57 -5.09 -0.61 4.17
CA GLY A 57 -4.22 -0.15 5.24
C GLY A 57 -2.90 -0.89 5.27
N MET A 58 -2.41 -1.41 4.15
CA MET A 58 -1.10 -2.07 4.08
C MET A 58 0.00 -1.08 3.70
N VAL A 59 1.26 -1.42 3.98
CA VAL A 59 2.39 -0.62 3.51
C VAL A 59 2.56 -0.73 1.99
N PRO A 60 3.05 0.32 1.30
CA PRO A 60 3.26 0.27 -0.16
C PRO A 60 4.21 -0.83 -0.63
N LEU A 61 5.23 -1.12 0.19
CA LEU A 61 6.23 -2.14 -0.08
C LEU A 61 6.67 -2.81 1.22
N THR A 62 6.76 -4.14 1.20
CA THR A 62 7.27 -4.94 2.32
C THR A 62 8.76 -4.72 2.53
N ARG A 63 9.27 -5.11 3.70
CA ARG A 63 10.69 -5.01 4.02
C ARG A 63 11.55 -5.80 3.06
N GLU A 64 11.12 -7.03 2.81
CA GLU A 64 11.89 -8.03 2.08
C GLU A 64 12.08 -7.52 0.66
N ARG A 65 11.02 -7.05 -0.01
CA ARG A 65 11.14 -6.40 -1.31
C ARG A 65 11.96 -5.12 -1.28
N TRP A 66 11.84 -4.32 -0.23
CA TRP A 66 12.65 -3.12 -0.06
C TRP A 66 14.16 -3.45 -0.03
N LEU A 67 14.55 -4.50 0.69
CA LEU A 67 15.95 -4.94 0.81
C LEU A 67 16.43 -5.74 -0.41
N ASP A 68 15.60 -6.61 -0.98
CA ASP A 68 15.91 -7.37 -2.20
C ASP A 68 16.27 -6.43 -3.36
N LYS A 69 15.51 -5.34 -3.47
CA LYS A 69 15.74 -4.28 -4.47
C LYS A 69 16.84 -3.29 -4.07
N LYS A 70 17.47 -3.49 -2.90
CA LYS A 70 18.50 -2.60 -2.34
C LYS A 70 18.05 -1.14 -2.35
N MET A 71 16.78 -0.88 -2.08
CA MET A 71 16.22 0.48 -2.08
C MET A 71 16.67 1.26 -0.85
N ASP A 72 17.25 0.58 0.13
CA ASP A 72 17.95 1.15 1.27
C ASP A 72 19.36 1.67 0.95
N ASP A 73 19.91 1.35 -0.22
CA ASP A 73 21.18 1.92 -0.72
C ASP A 73 20.92 3.28 -1.38
N PRO A 74 21.57 4.38 -0.93
CA PRO A 74 21.46 5.70 -1.55
C PRO A 74 21.72 5.72 -3.05
N LYS A 75 22.46 4.78 -3.63
CA LYS A 75 22.71 4.69 -5.07
C LYS A 75 21.45 4.33 -5.87
N ASN A 76 20.48 3.68 -5.21
CA ASN A 76 19.23 3.22 -5.82
C ASN A 76 18.05 4.14 -5.49
N TYR A 77 18.27 5.33 -4.93
CA TYR A 77 17.20 6.23 -4.45
C TYR A 77 16.14 6.59 -5.51
N ARG A 78 16.50 6.55 -6.80
CA ARG A 78 15.55 6.81 -7.90
C ARG A 78 14.43 5.80 -7.96
N MET A 79 14.69 4.55 -7.57
CA MET A 79 13.64 3.54 -7.40
C MET A 79 12.63 3.99 -6.34
N MET A 80 13.08 4.53 -5.21
CA MET A 80 12.18 5.08 -4.20
C MET A 80 11.37 6.26 -4.75
N MET A 81 11.97 7.15 -5.54
CA MET A 81 11.24 8.26 -6.16
C MET A 81 10.10 7.80 -7.07
N GLU A 82 10.33 6.78 -7.89
CA GLU A 82 9.33 6.23 -8.79
C GLU A 82 8.14 5.65 -8.01
N LEU A 83 8.41 4.87 -6.95
CA LEU A 83 7.35 4.39 -6.05
C LEU A 83 6.59 5.55 -5.41
N MET A 84 7.29 6.61 -4.97
CA MET A 84 6.65 7.80 -4.43
C MET A 84 5.77 8.51 -5.47
N GLN A 85 6.19 8.59 -6.74
CA GLN A 85 5.39 9.17 -7.81
C GLN A 85 4.10 8.36 -8.04
N ASP A 86 4.19 7.04 -8.02
CA ASP A 86 3.03 6.15 -8.14
C ASP A 86 2.06 6.34 -6.97
N ILE A 87 2.57 6.39 -5.73
CA ILE A 87 1.77 6.69 -4.53
C ILE A 87 1.10 8.07 -4.65
N LEU A 88 1.85 9.12 -5.00
CA LEU A 88 1.30 10.47 -5.18
C LEU A 88 0.24 10.51 -6.28
N THR A 89 0.39 9.72 -7.34
CA THR A 89 -0.61 9.61 -8.42
C THR A 89 -1.91 9.02 -7.90
N VAL A 90 -1.84 7.94 -7.10
CA VAL A 90 -3.01 7.35 -6.43
C VAL A 90 -3.72 8.39 -5.55
N PHE A 91 -2.98 9.09 -4.69
CA PHE A 91 -3.59 10.07 -3.78
C PHE A 91 -4.09 11.32 -4.50
N THR A 92 -3.46 11.74 -5.61
CA THR A 92 -3.98 12.83 -6.44
C THR A 92 -5.31 12.44 -7.07
N TRP A 93 -5.44 11.20 -7.58
CA TRP A 93 -6.69 10.66 -8.09
C TRP A 93 -7.78 10.56 -7.01
N LEU A 94 -7.44 10.06 -5.81
CA LEU A 94 -8.36 10.01 -4.66
C LEU A 94 -8.85 11.40 -4.22
N ASN A 95 -8.05 12.45 -4.46
CA ASN A 95 -8.40 13.83 -4.16
C ASN A 95 -9.07 14.58 -5.31
N SER A 96 -9.22 13.96 -6.50
CA SER A 96 -9.90 14.61 -7.60
C SER A 96 -11.37 14.84 -7.25
N LYS A 97 -11.94 15.92 -7.79
CA LYS A 97 -13.33 16.29 -7.51
C LYS A 97 -14.27 15.15 -7.92
N GLU A 98 -14.04 14.56 -9.09
CA GLU A 98 -14.82 13.48 -9.66
C GLU A 98 -14.80 12.24 -8.76
N THR A 99 -13.61 11.83 -8.30
CA THR A 99 -13.45 10.66 -7.43
C THR A 99 -14.11 10.91 -6.08
N LEU A 100 -13.91 12.09 -5.47
CA LEU A 100 -14.54 12.44 -4.19
C LEU A 100 -16.06 12.54 -4.29
N ASP A 101 -16.61 13.11 -5.36
CA ASP A 101 -18.05 13.22 -5.58
C ASP A 101 -18.68 11.83 -5.75
N CYS A 102 -18.07 10.96 -6.57
CA CYS A 102 -18.49 9.58 -6.75
C CYS A 102 -18.47 8.82 -5.42
N THR A 103 -17.35 8.92 -4.69
CA THR A 103 -17.17 8.24 -3.41
C THR A 103 -18.19 8.74 -2.37
N ARG A 104 -18.46 10.05 -2.32
CA ARG A 104 -19.51 10.63 -1.48
C ARG A 104 -20.90 10.11 -1.82
N GLY A 105 -21.22 10.00 -3.10
CA GLY A 105 -22.50 9.46 -3.57
C GLY A 105 -22.71 8.00 -3.14
N VAL A 106 -21.71 7.15 -3.41
CA VAL A 106 -21.71 5.73 -3.01
C VAL A 106 -21.81 5.58 -1.49
N TYR A 107 -21.03 6.36 -0.75
CA TYR A 107 -21.06 6.35 0.71
C TYR A 107 -22.42 6.77 1.27
N ALA A 108 -23.01 7.86 0.77
CA ALA A 108 -24.31 8.35 1.24
C ALA A 108 -25.42 7.33 0.99
N TRP A 109 -25.37 6.65 -0.16
CA TRP A 109 -26.30 5.59 -0.51
C TRP A 109 -26.17 4.38 0.43
N LEU A 110 -24.94 3.98 0.79
CA LEU A 110 -24.72 2.93 1.79
C LEU A 110 -25.29 3.34 3.14
N VAL A 111 -25.05 4.58 3.58
CA VAL A 111 -25.62 5.10 4.83
C VAL A 111 -27.15 5.01 4.80
N ASP A 112 -27.81 5.38 3.69
CA ASP A 112 -29.27 5.31 3.56
C ASP A 112 -29.80 3.87 3.69
N ALA A 113 -29.11 2.90 3.09
CA ALA A 113 -29.47 1.48 3.21
C ALA A 113 -29.31 0.98 4.67
N HIS A 114 -28.26 1.40 5.37
CA HIS A 114 -28.04 1.06 6.77
C HIS A 114 -29.07 1.71 7.70
N VAL A 115 -29.47 2.97 7.46
CA VAL A 115 -30.50 3.67 8.24
C VAL A 115 -31.88 3.00 8.11
N GLU A 116 -32.23 2.53 6.92
CA GLU A 116 -33.47 1.76 6.74
C GLU A 116 -33.42 0.43 7.51
N PHE A 117 -32.31 -0.29 7.36
CA PHE A 117 -32.13 -1.59 8.02
C PHE A 117 -32.13 -1.46 9.54
N GLU A 118 -31.37 -0.52 10.10
CA GLU A 118 -31.31 -0.31 11.55
C GLU A 118 -32.66 0.16 12.11
N GLY A 119 -33.43 0.95 11.35
CA GLY A 119 -34.78 1.34 11.74
C GLY A 119 -35.70 0.13 11.92
N ALA A 120 -35.68 -0.79 10.95
CA ALA A 120 -36.44 -2.03 11.00
C ALA A 120 -36.00 -2.95 12.15
N VAL A 121 -34.69 -3.13 12.33
CA VAL A 121 -34.12 -3.94 13.42
C VAL A 121 -34.45 -3.35 14.79
N ASN A 122 -34.33 -2.04 14.97
CA ASN A 122 -34.58 -1.39 16.25
C ASN A 122 -36.06 -1.49 16.65
N LEU A 123 -37.00 -1.34 15.72
CA LEU A 123 -38.42 -1.59 16.00
C LEU A 123 -38.70 -3.04 16.40
N LEU A 124 -37.99 -4.01 15.80
CA LEU A 124 -38.13 -5.42 16.16
C LEU A 124 -37.59 -5.68 17.57
N ARG A 125 -36.44 -5.09 17.90
CA ARG A 125 -35.80 -5.16 19.23
C ARG A 125 -36.69 -4.55 20.30
N GLU A 126 -37.24 -3.36 20.05
CA GLU A 126 -38.20 -2.70 20.95
C GLU A 126 -39.41 -3.57 21.24
N ARG A 127 -40.02 -4.19 20.22
CA ARG A 127 -41.15 -5.13 20.39
C ARG A 127 -40.77 -6.38 21.18
N SER A 128 -39.51 -6.77 21.11
CA SER A 128 -38.96 -7.93 21.83
C SER A 128 -38.46 -7.56 23.23
N GLY A 129 -38.68 -6.32 23.69
CA GLY A 129 -38.24 -5.84 25.00
C GLY A 129 -36.74 -5.57 25.12
N GLN A 130 -36.02 -5.45 24.01
CA GLN A 130 -34.59 -5.10 23.99
C GLN A 130 -34.43 -3.58 23.88
N GLU A 131 -33.89 -2.95 24.92
CA GLU A 131 -33.70 -1.50 24.99
C GLU A 131 -32.49 -1.00 24.18
N GLU A 132 -31.47 -1.85 24.01
CA GLU A 132 -30.27 -1.51 23.26
C GLU A 132 -30.60 -1.39 21.77
N ARG A 133 -30.28 -0.24 21.18
CA ARG A 133 -30.44 0.05 19.75
C ARG A 133 -29.16 -0.24 18.99
N VAL A 134 -29.32 -0.67 17.76
CA VAL A 134 -28.24 -0.79 16.77
C VAL A 134 -28.10 0.53 16.02
N ASP A 135 -26.86 0.98 15.82
CA ASP A 135 -26.49 2.13 14.99
C ASP A 135 -25.54 1.66 13.88
N MET A 136 -26.12 1.08 12.83
CA MET A 136 -25.37 0.55 11.70
C MET A 136 -24.76 1.67 10.88
N ALA A 137 -25.50 2.76 10.70
CA ALA A 137 -25.06 3.92 9.94
C ALA A 137 -23.87 4.61 10.61
N GLY A 138 -23.92 4.80 11.93
CA GLY A 138 -22.81 5.31 12.74
C GLY A 138 -21.60 4.38 12.69
N THR A 139 -21.81 3.07 12.87
CA THR A 139 -20.73 2.07 12.79
C THR A 139 -20.05 2.08 11.41
N TRP A 140 -20.81 2.20 10.32
CA TRP A 140 -20.26 2.33 8.96
C TRP A 140 -19.43 3.61 8.81
N ALA A 141 -19.92 4.74 9.33
CA ALA A 141 -19.20 6.01 9.29
C ALA A 141 -17.86 5.94 10.04
N GLU A 142 -17.87 5.35 11.24
CA GLU A 142 -16.67 5.13 12.04
C GLU A 142 -15.68 4.20 11.34
N PHE A 143 -16.16 3.06 10.80
CA PHE A 143 -15.34 2.12 10.04
C PHE A 143 -14.68 2.79 8.84
N TYR A 144 -15.46 3.51 8.02
CA TYR A 144 -14.96 4.14 6.82
C TYR A 144 -13.92 5.22 7.14
N HIS A 145 -14.19 6.05 8.15
CA HIS A 145 -13.23 7.06 8.62
C HIS A 145 -11.94 6.43 9.17
N ALA A 146 -12.05 5.33 9.92
CA ALA A 146 -10.89 4.59 10.41
C ALA A 146 -10.06 3.99 9.27
N MET A 147 -10.71 3.42 8.25
CA MET A 147 -10.06 2.88 7.06
C MET A 147 -9.28 3.95 6.29
N VAL A 148 -9.92 5.08 5.96
CA VAL A 148 -9.28 6.19 5.24
C VAL A 148 -8.14 6.82 6.06
N SER A 149 -8.35 6.98 7.37
CA SER A 149 -7.31 7.48 8.29
C SER A 149 -6.11 6.53 8.34
N THR A 150 -6.35 5.22 8.42
CA THR A 150 -5.28 4.22 8.49
C THR A 150 -4.49 4.18 7.19
N MET A 151 -5.16 4.16 6.03
CA MET A 151 -4.53 4.24 4.71
C MET A 151 -3.59 5.46 4.62
N THR A 152 -4.13 6.65 4.89
CA THR A 152 -3.41 7.92 4.74
C THR A 152 -2.19 8.01 5.67
N GLU A 153 -2.36 7.71 6.96
CA GLU A 153 -1.29 7.86 7.94
C GLU A 153 -0.23 6.76 7.83
N ARG A 154 -0.63 5.51 7.58
CA ARG A 154 0.35 4.43 7.42
C ARG A 154 1.21 4.61 6.20
N THR A 155 0.61 4.98 5.06
CA THR A 155 1.39 5.26 3.85
C THR A 155 2.33 6.45 4.06
N HIS A 156 1.84 7.53 4.68
CA HIS A 156 2.66 8.72 4.93
C HIS A 156 3.83 8.45 5.87
N GLN A 157 3.59 7.78 7.01
CA GLN A 157 4.65 7.42 7.95
C GLN A 157 5.67 6.46 7.32
N TRP A 158 5.20 5.50 6.53
CA TRP A 158 6.10 4.60 5.79
C TRP A 158 7.02 5.39 4.85
N LEU A 159 6.49 6.34 4.07
CA LEU A 159 7.30 7.19 3.20
C LEU A 159 8.32 8.02 3.98
N VAL A 160 7.91 8.66 5.08
CA VAL A 160 8.80 9.46 5.92
C VAL A 160 9.93 8.62 6.48
N ALA A 161 9.64 7.42 6.98
CA ALA A 161 10.63 6.51 7.52
C ALA A 161 11.64 6.05 6.45
N ARG A 162 11.16 5.65 5.27
CA ARG A 162 12.02 5.16 4.17
C ARG A 162 12.88 6.25 3.57
N VAL A 163 12.33 7.45 3.37
CA VAL A 163 13.12 8.62 2.95
C VAL A 163 14.18 8.96 3.99
N GLY A 164 13.81 8.99 5.28
CA GLY A 164 14.74 9.26 6.37
C GLY A 164 15.88 8.24 6.45
N GLU A 165 15.59 6.95 6.21
CA GLU A 165 16.59 5.89 6.16
C GLU A 165 17.62 6.11 5.04
N ILE A 166 17.16 6.38 3.80
CA ILE A 166 18.07 6.65 2.67
C ILE A 166 18.91 7.90 2.93
N GLN A 167 18.27 9.00 3.37
CA GLN A 167 18.96 10.27 3.61
C GLN A 167 20.02 10.14 4.71
N SER A 168 19.72 9.41 5.78
CA SER A 168 20.67 9.15 6.87
C SER A 168 21.87 8.35 6.39
N ARG A 169 21.66 7.33 5.56
CA ARG A 169 22.75 6.53 4.97
C ARG A 169 23.58 7.35 3.98
N ALA A 170 22.94 8.12 3.11
CA ALA A 170 23.63 9.02 2.17
C ALA A 170 24.52 10.03 2.92
N PHE A 171 24.01 10.58 4.02
CA PHE A 171 24.76 11.49 4.88
C PHE A 171 25.93 10.79 5.60
N ALA A 172 25.74 9.56 6.08
CA ALA A 172 26.81 8.77 6.68
C ALA A 172 27.94 8.44 5.68
N GLU A 173 27.60 8.08 4.44
CA GLU A 173 28.59 7.83 3.37
C GLU A 173 29.34 9.11 2.97
N TYR A 174 28.63 10.24 2.89
CA TYR A 174 29.22 11.54 2.62
C TYR A 174 30.22 11.95 3.70
N THR A 175 29.79 11.92 4.98
CA THR A 175 30.64 12.31 6.12
C THR A 175 31.84 11.40 6.29
N LYS A 176 31.71 10.10 5.97
CA LYS A 176 32.85 9.17 5.91
C LYS A 176 33.85 9.60 4.84
N THR A 177 33.37 9.94 3.63
CA THR A 177 34.24 10.35 2.52
C THR A 177 35.01 11.63 2.83
N ILE A 178 34.36 12.63 3.45
CA ILE A 178 35.04 13.86 3.90
C ILE A 178 36.20 13.54 4.86
N LYS A 179 35.99 12.58 5.78
CA LYS A 179 37.02 12.18 6.76
C LYS A 179 38.17 11.40 6.13
N GLU A 180 37.91 10.52 5.16
CA GLU A 180 38.92 9.67 4.54
C GLU A 180 39.71 10.37 3.44
N LYS A 181 39.10 11.34 2.75
CA LYS A 181 39.66 12.06 1.60
C LYS A 181 40.06 13.49 1.94
N GLN A 182 40.47 13.74 3.18
CA GLN A 182 40.89 15.07 3.64
C GLN A 182 41.91 15.69 2.67
N GLY A 183 41.61 16.90 2.18
CA GLY A 183 42.45 17.63 1.24
C GLY A 183 42.26 17.27 -0.24
N ASP A 184 41.58 16.17 -0.56
CA ASP A 184 41.16 15.84 -1.94
C ASP A 184 39.83 16.54 -2.26
N VAL A 185 39.98 17.78 -2.72
CA VAL A 185 38.87 18.68 -3.01
C VAL A 185 37.94 18.11 -4.09
N GLU A 186 38.46 17.33 -5.03
CA GLU A 186 37.65 16.77 -6.12
C GLU A 186 36.83 15.57 -5.67
N ALA A 187 37.43 14.66 -4.88
CA ALA A 187 36.70 13.56 -4.27
C ALA A 187 35.58 14.07 -3.34
N ILE A 188 35.84 15.12 -2.56
CA ILE A 188 34.83 15.76 -1.71
C ILE A 188 33.72 16.39 -2.55
N ALA A 189 34.06 17.10 -3.64
CA ALA A 189 33.06 17.70 -4.52
C ALA A 189 32.14 16.64 -5.15
N GLN A 190 32.71 15.53 -5.63
CA GLN A 190 31.92 14.43 -6.19
C GLN A 190 31.02 13.78 -5.13
N ALA A 191 31.51 13.60 -3.90
CA ALA A 191 30.71 13.06 -2.81
C ALA A 191 29.56 14.00 -2.41
N SER A 192 29.80 15.32 -2.28
CA SER A 192 28.72 16.26 -1.96
C SER A 192 27.68 16.34 -3.08
N LYS A 193 28.08 16.19 -4.34
CA LYS A 193 27.16 16.11 -5.48
C LYS A 193 26.21 14.93 -5.36
N ILE A 194 26.77 13.72 -5.19
CA ILE A 194 25.98 12.47 -5.07
C ILE A 194 25.00 12.57 -3.90
N TYR A 195 25.50 13.04 -2.74
CA TYR A 195 24.68 13.28 -1.56
C TYR A 195 23.55 14.27 -1.83
N TYR A 196 23.87 15.44 -2.40
CA TYR A 196 22.90 16.50 -2.65
C TYR A 196 21.80 16.08 -3.63
N GLU A 197 22.17 15.42 -4.74
CA GLU A 197 21.19 14.92 -5.73
C GLU A 197 20.22 13.94 -5.07
N CYS A 198 20.72 12.94 -4.35
CA CYS A 198 19.90 11.96 -3.62
C CYS A 198 18.96 12.64 -2.61
N VAL A 199 19.49 13.51 -1.75
CA VAL A 199 18.71 14.14 -0.69
C VAL A 199 17.69 15.12 -1.25
N GLN A 200 18.08 15.98 -2.20
CA GLN A 200 17.20 17.02 -2.73
C GLN A 200 16.05 16.45 -3.55
N ASP A 201 16.31 15.40 -4.34
CA ASP A 201 15.27 14.72 -5.11
C ASP A 201 14.24 14.06 -4.19
N LEU A 202 14.68 13.35 -3.15
CA LEU A 202 13.78 12.77 -2.14
C LEU A 202 13.03 13.84 -1.35
N ASN A 203 13.67 14.98 -1.07
CA ASN A 203 13.03 16.11 -0.40
C ASN A 203 11.88 16.69 -1.21
N ALA A 204 12.05 16.84 -2.52
CA ALA A 204 10.98 17.33 -3.40
C ALA A 204 9.76 16.39 -3.36
N MET A 205 10.00 15.08 -3.31
CA MET A 205 8.94 14.08 -3.27
C MET A 205 8.24 14.01 -1.90
N ILE A 206 8.99 14.00 -0.79
CA ILE A 206 8.38 13.90 0.55
C ILE A 206 7.63 15.19 0.92
N THR A 207 8.09 16.34 0.43
CA THR A 207 7.39 17.62 0.55
C THR A 207 6.00 17.54 -0.07
N LYS A 208 5.89 16.98 -1.29
CA LYS A 208 4.59 16.73 -1.92
C LYS A 208 3.75 15.77 -1.09
N ALA A 209 4.36 14.71 -0.58
CA ALA A 209 3.64 13.71 0.20
C ALA A 209 3.00 14.28 1.46
N ASP A 210 3.65 15.25 2.13
CA ASP A 210 3.14 15.89 3.35
C ASP A 210 1.75 16.52 3.18
N TYR A 211 1.48 17.13 2.02
CA TYR A 211 0.18 17.75 1.74
C TYR A 211 -0.72 16.94 0.79
N VAL A 212 -0.19 16.00 -0.01
CA VAL A 212 -0.99 15.16 -0.92
C VAL A 212 -1.63 13.96 -0.19
N LEU A 213 -0.92 13.31 0.74
CA LEU A 213 -1.40 12.09 1.41
C LEU A 213 -2.44 12.42 2.49
N GLY A 214 -3.67 12.64 2.05
CA GLY A 214 -4.84 12.87 2.88
C GLY A 214 -6.06 12.84 1.97
N VAL A 215 -7.15 12.22 2.41
CA VAL A 215 -8.40 12.13 1.66
C VAL A 215 -9.48 12.78 2.51
N PRO A 216 -10.00 13.96 2.12
CA PRO A 216 -10.95 14.69 2.94
C PRO A 216 -12.31 14.00 2.93
N MET A 217 -12.91 13.88 4.12
CA MET A 217 -14.28 13.38 4.29
C MET A 217 -15.31 14.51 4.38
N THR A 218 -14.91 15.75 4.11
CA THR A 218 -15.81 16.90 4.04
C THR A 218 -16.95 16.65 3.06
N GLY A 219 -18.19 16.76 3.54
CA GLY A 219 -19.41 16.52 2.76
C GLY A 219 -19.89 15.06 2.74
N PHE A 220 -19.22 14.13 3.42
CA PHE A 220 -19.75 12.78 3.62
C PHE A 220 -20.91 12.82 4.63
N LYS A 221 -21.96 12.03 4.38
CA LYS A 221 -23.16 12.00 5.24
C LYS A 221 -22.81 11.52 6.66
N GLY A 222 -23.23 12.27 7.68
CA GLY A 222 -22.91 11.94 9.08
C GLY A 222 -21.47 12.24 9.51
N TYR A 223 -20.61 12.76 8.62
CA TYR A 223 -19.27 13.21 8.98
C TYR A 223 -19.27 14.69 9.36
N ASN A 224 -18.67 15.01 10.51
CA ASN A 224 -18.49 16.38 10.97
C ASN A 224 -17.06 16.85 10.64
N PRO A 225 -16.86 17.73 9.65
CA PRO A 225 -15.53 18.18 9.28
C PRO A 225 -14.88 19.00 10.40
N SER A 226 -13.56 18.89 10.50
CA SER A 226 -12.73 19.66 11.42
C SER A 226 -11.84 20.66 10.69
N ASN A 227 -11.17 21.54 11.43
CA ASN A 227 -10.15 22.45 10.86
C ASN A 227 -8.78 21.76 10.65
N LYS A 228 -8.71 20.42 10.77
CA LYS A 228 -7.46 19.67 10.58
C LYS A 228 -7.13 19.59 9.09
N ALA A 229 -5.84 19.48 8.76
CA ALA A 229 -5.40 19.37 7.38
C ALA A 229 -6.04 18.20 6.62
N SER A 230 -6.39 17.10 7.30
CA SER A 230 -7.06 15.95 6.70
C SER A 230 -8.38 16.29 6.02
N ASP A 231 -9.10 17.32 6.48
CA ASP A 231 -10.41 17.73 5.97
C ASP A 231 -10.35 18.87 4.95
N LEU A 232 -9.16 19.45 4.78
CA LEU A 232 -8.93 20.52 3.83
C LEU A 232 -8.75 19.97 2.41
N SER A 233 -9.18 20.76 1.42
CA SER A 233 -8.90 20.48 0.01
C SER A 233 -7.39 20.39 -0.23
N LEU A 234 -7.00 19.68 -1.29
CA LEU A 234 -5.59 19.52 -1.65
C LEU A 234 -4.90 20.88 -1.88
N GLU A 235 -5.59 21.82 -2.52
CA GLU A 235 -5.09 23.18 -2.75
C GLU A 235 -4.84 23.91 -1.43
N LEU A 236 -5.80 23.88 -0.50
CA LEU A 236 -5.65 24.53 0.80
C LEU A 236 -4.54 23.90 1.64
N ARG A 237 -4.35 22.57 1.57
CA ARG A 237 -3.22 21.89 2.22
C ARG A 237 -1.88 22.33 1.65
N ARG A 238 -1.76 22.39 0.32
CA ARG A 238 -0.55 22.87 -0.37
C ARG A 238 -0.22 24.30 0.03
N ASP A 239 -1.21 25.19 0.00
CA ASP A 239 -1.01 26.60 0.32
C ASP A 239 -0.68 26.79 1.82
N THR A 240 -1.28 25.97 2.69
CA THR A 240 -0.94 25.94 4.13
C THR A 240 0.49 25.45 4.34
N TYR A 241 0.91 24.38 3.66
CA TYR A 241 2.29 23.90 3.70
C TYR A 241 3.26 25.01 3.30
N ALA A 242 3.02 25.68 2.17
CA ALA A 242 3.87 26.76 1.67
C ALA A 242 4.01 27.89 2.70
N ARG A 243 2.90 28.36 3.28
CA ARG A 243 2.92 29.39 4.33
C ARG A 243 3.74 28.98 5.55
N ILE A 244 3.64 27.72 5.99
CA ILE A 244 4.43 27.23 7.12
C ILE A 244 5.91 27.15 6.73
N ALA A 245 6.21 26.64 5.53
CA ALA A 245 7.58 26.51 5.02
C ALA A 245 8.29 27.87 4.88
N ASP A 246 7.57 28.93 4.51
CA ASP A 246 8.09 30.30 4.41
C ASP A 246 8.51 30.89 5.77
N THR A 247 8.01 30.33 6.88
CA THR A 247 8.44 30.75 8.23
C THR A 247 9.75 30.11 8.68
N LYS A 248 10.29 29.14 7.93
CA LYS A 248 11.48 28.37 8.32
C LYS A 248 12.76 28.97 7.73
N PRO A 249 13.89 28.92 8.45
CA PRO A 249 15.17 29.30 7.89
C PRO A 249 15.64 28.23 6.90
N TRP A 250 15.91 28.62 5.65
CA TRP A 250 16.48 27.74 4.62
C TRP A 250 17.91 28.15 4.27
N THR A 251 18.68 28.54 5.29
CA THR A 251 19.98 29.21 5.19
C THR A 251 20.95 28.44 4.30
N TYR A 252 21.07 27.13 4.53
CA TYR A 252 22.04 26.31 3.83
C TYR A 252 21.56 25.95 2.42
N LEU A 253 20.27 25.68 2.25
CA LEU A 253 19.68 25.47 0.92
C LEU A 253 19.83 26.71 0.04
N SER A 254 19.55 27.91 0.57
CA SER A 254 19.73 29.17 -0.15
C SER A 254 21.19 29.38 -0.56
N LYS A 255 22.15 29.08 0.32
CA LYS A 255 23.59 29.13 -0.04
C LYS A 255 23.94 28.21 -1.20
N ILE A 256 23.41 26.98 -1.22
CA ILE A 256 23.61 26.03 -2.33
C ILE A 256 23.00 26.58 -3.62
N MET A 257 21.75 27.06 -3.58
CA MET A 257 21.08 27.62 -4.76
C MET A 257 21.77 28.88 -5.29
N ASP A 258 22.28 29.75 -4.41
CA ASP A 258 23.00 30.95 -4.81
C ASP A 258 24.38 30.64 -5.38
N ALA A 259 25.04 29.58 -4.90
CA ALA A 259 26.25 29.06 -5.52
C ALA A 259 25.94 28.55 -6.94
N GLN A 260 24.88 27.75 -7.10
CA GLN A 260 24.45 27.23 -8.41
C GLN A 260 24.13 28.33 -9.43
N LYS A 261 23.50 29.44 -9.00
CA LYS A 261 23.21 30.59 -9.87
C LYS A 261 24.47 31.36 -10.29
N ARG A 262 25.51 31.35 -9.46
CA ARG A 262 26.79 32.02 -9.73
C ARG A 262 27.69 31.21 -10.68
N ASP A 263 27.43 29.91 -10.83
CA ASP A 263 28.18 28.96 -11.69
C ASP A 263 27.82 29.00 -13.19
N GLY A 264 27.62 30.20 -13.74
CA GLY A 264 27.81 30.42 -15.18
C GLY A 264 29.29 30.27 -15.56
N PRO A 265 29.65 30.14 -16.85
CA PRO A 265 31.06 30.13 -17.25
C PRO A 265 31.77 31.36 -16.66
N GLU A 266 32.96 31.15 -16.07
CA GLU A 266 33.76 32.25 -15.54
C GLU A 266 33.96 33.27 -16.67
N LYS A 267 33.48 34.49 -16.47
CA LYS A 267 33.71 35.55 -17.46
C LYS A 267 35.19 35.90 -17.45
N PRO A 268 35.86 36.00 -18.61
CA PRO A 268 37.26 36.34 -18.68
C PRO A 268 37.48 37.73 -18.07
N GLN A 269 38.32 37.81 -17.04
CA GLN A 269 38.53 39.06 -16.27
C GLN A 269 39.60 39.96 -16.89
N ASN A 270 40.44 39.42 -17.78
CA ASN A 270 41.48 40.15 -18.49
C ASN A 270 41.71 39.57 -19.90
N ILE A 271 42.51 40.27 -20.72
CA ILE A 271 42.83 39.87 -22.10
C ILE A 271 43.52 38.50 -22.16
N THR A 272 44.32 38.15 -21.16
CA THR A 272 45.03 36.87 -21.10
C THR A 272 44.05 35.72 -20.92
N ASP A 273 43.09 35.86 -20.00
CA ASP A 273 42.01 34.89 -19.78
C ASP A 273 41.13 34.71 -21.01
N LEU A 274 40.89 35.80 -21.74
CA LEU A 274 40.08 35.80 -22.97
C LEU A 274 40.80 35.07 -24.12
N VAL A 275 42.11 35.26 -24.25
CA VAL A 275 42.95 34.54 -25.23
C VAL A 275 43.08 33.05 -24.89
N ASP A 276 43.18 32.72 -23.61
CA ASP A 276 43.20 31.32 -23.16
C ASP A 276 41.84 30.62 -23.38
N GLU A 277 40.73 31.32 -23.16
CA GLU A 277 39.38 30.83 -23.45
C GLU A 277 39.16 30.61 -24.95
N MET A 278 39.68 31.50 -25.82
CA MET A 278 39.63 31.32 -27.27
C MET A 278 40.45 30.12 -27.76
N LYS A 279 41.52 29.75 -27.05
CA LYS A 279 42.41 28.63 -27.41
C LYS A 279 41.93 27.29 -26.86
N ASN A 280 41.42 27.29 -25.63
CA ASN A 280 41.18 26.07 -24.86
C ASN A 280 39.69 25.87 -24.51
N GLY A 281 38.82 26.80 -24.90
CA GLY A 281 37.42 26.85 -24.50
C GLY A 281 37.20 27.54 -23.14
N PRO A 282 35.95 27.81 -22.74
CA PRO A 282 35.62 28.45 -21.47
C PRO A 282 36.25 27.69 -20.30
N LYS A 283 36.84 28.42 -19.35
CA LYS A 283 37.30 27.79 -18.10
C LYS A 283 36.08 27.15 -17.42
N PRO A 284 36.14 25.85 -17.08
CA PRO A 284 35.05 25.21 -16.37
C PRO A 284 34.85 25.91 -15.02
N ALA A 285 33.60 26.14 -14.63
CA ALA A 285 33.27 26.74 -13.34
C ALA A 285 33.94 25.97 -12.19
N ALA A 286 34.34 26.69 -11.14
CA ALA A 286 34.84 26.07 -9.92
C ALA A 286 33.88 24.95 -9.45
N PRO A 287 34.37 23.80 -8.96
CA PRO A 287 33.49 22.68 -8.62
C PRO A 287 32.46 23.06 -7.54
N ARG A 288 31.20 22.95 -7.95
CA ARG A 288 29.97 23.47 -7.31
C ARG A 288 29.67 22.91 -5.90
N PHE A 289 30.47 21.97 -5.43
CA PHE A 289 30.12 21.01 -4.37
C PHE A 289 31.20 20.90 -3.27
N ARG A 290 32.06 21.92 -3.12
CA ARG A 290 33.24 21.90 -2.23
C ARG A 290 33.00 22.37 -0.79
N ASP A 291 31.94 23.13 -0.55
CA ASP A 291 31.66 23.71 0.78
C ASP A 291 31.02 22.68 1.71
N THR A 292 31.85 21.97 2.47
CA THR A 292 31.41 20.89 3.37
C THR A 292 30.47 21.39 4.47
N ASP A 293 30.72 22.58 5.01
CA ASP A 293 29.90 23.15 6.09
C ASP A 293 28.48 23.44 5.61
N VAL A 294 28.35 23.86 4.35
CA VAL A 294 27.04 24.08 3.73
C VAL A 294 26.25 22.78 3.58
N PHE A 295 26.87 21.68 3.14
CA PHE A 295 26.16 20.40 2.98
C PHE A 295 25.83 19.73 4.32
N LEU A 296 26.70 19.88 5.34
CA LEU A 296 26.41 19.45 6.71
C LEU A 296 25.21 20.20 7.28
N GLY A 297 25.20 21.53 7.14
CA GLY A 297 24.09 22.37 7.58
C GLY A 297 22.79 22.06 6.83
N HIS A 298 22.86 21.83 5.52
CA HIS A 298 21.70 21.46 4.69
C HIS A 298 21.00 20.20 5.19
N TYR A 299 21.75 19.20 5.64
CA TYR A 299 21.17 17.98 6.21
C TYR A 299 20.34 18.29 7.46
N HIS A 300 20.98 18.90 8.46
CA HIS A 300 20.38 19.11 9.78
C HIS A 300 19.21 20.12 9.73
N GLU A 301 19.41 21.26 9.06
CA GLU A 301 18.37 22.28 8.87
C GLU A 301 17.18 21.69 8.10
N GLY A 302 17.45 20.94 7.02
CA GLY A 302 16.40 20.33 6.21
C GLY A 302 15.56 19.30 6.96
N VAL A 303 16.20 18.37 7.68
CA VAL A 303 15.50 17.34 8.48
C VAL A 303 14.63 17.99 9.55
N GLN A 304 15.18 18.95 10.30
CA GLN A 304 14.45 19.66 11.35
C GLN A 304 13.25 20.43 10.79
N ASN A 305 13.47 21.28 9.78
CA ASN A 305 12.40 22.10 9.21
C ASN A 305 11.25 21.25 8.70
N ARG A 306 11.52 20.16 7.97
CA ARG A 306 10.46 19.29 7.44
C ARG A 306 9.70 18.58 8.54
N ALA A 307 10.37 18.14 9.61
CA ALA A 307 9.71 17.56 10.76
C ALA A 307 8.76 18.57 11.43
N GLU A 308 9.21 19.81 11.63
CA GLU A 308 8.40 20.88 12.21
C GLU A 308 7.22 21.29 11.32
N ILE A 309 7.44 21.45 10.01
CA ILE A 309 6.37 21.77 9.04
C ILE A 309 5.31 20.66 9.03
N ARG A 310 5.75 19.40 8.94
CA ARG A 310 4.87 18.23 8.96
C ARG A 310 4.05 18.17 10.24
N LYS A 311 4.68 18.39 11.40
CA LYS A 311 4.00 18.44 12.70
C LYS A 311 2.98 19.57 12.75
N ALA A 312 3.31 20.76 12.24
CA ALA A 312 2.38 21.89 12.19
C ALA A 312 1.18 21.64 11.25
N LEU A 313 1.40 20.96 10.12
CA LEU A 313 0.34 20.66 9.16
C LEU A 313 -0.54 19.48 9.59
N ARG A 314 0.07 18.35 9.98
CA ARG A 314 -0.60 17.06 10.20
C ARG A 314 -0.86 16.74 11.68
N GLY A 315 -0.21 17.46 12.59
CA GLY A 315 -0.19 17.13 14.01
C GLY A 315 0.91 16.11 14.36
N GLU A 316 0.84 15.58 15.58
CA GLU A 316 1.75 14.51 16.01
C GLU A 316 1.51 13.24 15.20
N PRO A 317 2.57 12.51 14.78
CA PRO A 317 2.43 11.20 14.19
C PRO A 317 1.62 10.29 15.12
N LYS A 318 0.50 9.77 14.63
CA LYS A 318 -0.30 8.80 15.38
C LYS A 318 0.46 7.50 15.49
N ALA A 319 0.45 6.87 16.67
CA ALA A 319 0.86 5.47 16.77
C ALA A 319 -0.04 4.66 15.84
N LEU A 320 0.56 3.97 14.88
CA LEU A 320 -0.19 3.05 14.03
C LEU A 320 -0.60 1.86 14.91
N GLY A 321 -1.84 1.43 14.76
CA GLY A 321 -2.27 0.15 15.31
C GLY A 321 -1.76 -1.01 14.46
N GLU A 322 -2.12 -2.21 14.89
CA GLU A 322 -1.96 -3.42 14.08
C GLU A 322 -2.73 -3.28 12.76
N GLU A 323 -2.34 -4.02 11.72
CA GLU A 323 -3.17 -4.05 10.51
C GLU A 323 -4.53 -4.68 10.83
N HIS A 324 -5.55 -4.30 10.08
CA HIS A 324 -6.90 -4.77 10.35
C HIS A 324 -7.02 -6.29 10.26
N TRP A 325 -6.34 -6.92 9.30
CA TRP A 325 -6.34 -8.37 9.14
C TRP A 325 -5.69 -9.11 10.33
N ILE A 326 -4.67 -8.52 10.96
CA ILE A 326 -4.06 -9.06 12.20
C ILE A 326 -5.06 -9.00 13.34
N THR A 327 -5.75 -7.87 13.48
CA THR A 327 -6.76 -7.68 14.54
C THR A 327 -7.89 -8.71 14.38
N ILE A 328 -8.39 -8.90 13.16
CA ILE A 328 -9.40 -9.93 12.84
C ILE A 328 -8.90 -11.33 13.21
N LEU A 329 -7.66 -11.66 12.84
CA LEU A 329 -7.07 -12.97 13.16
C LEU A 329 -7.03 -13.20 14.67
N LYS A 330 -6.54 -12.21 15.43
CA LYS A 330 -6.47 -12.29 16.89
C LYS A 330 -7.83 -12.46 17.54
N GLU A 331 -8.81 -11.67 17.13
CA GLU A 331 -10.17 -11.76 17.65
C GLU A 331 -10.79 -13.13 17.36
N ARG A 332 -10.59 -13.67 16.15
CA ARG A 332 -11.03 -15.03 15.81
C ARG A 332 -10.30 -16.07 16.65
N MET A 333 -8.98 -16.00 16.75
CA MET A 333 -8.19 -16.91 17.58
C MET A 333 -8.66 -16.89 19.03
N ALA A 334 -8.87 -15.70 19.60
CA ALA A 334 -9.38 -15.53 20.96
C ALA A 334 -10.79 -16.10 21.10
N PHE A 335 -11.69 -15.83 20.15
CA PHE A 335 -13.03 -16.39 20.13
C PHE A 335 -13.01 -17.92 20.15
N TYR A 336 -12.21 -18.56 19.30
CA TYR A 336 -12.09 -20.02 19.26
C TYR A 336 -11.45 -20.60 20.52
N LEU A 337 -10.45 -19.93 21.10
CA LEU A 337 -9.86 -20.35 22.37
C LEU A 337 -10.86 -20.29 23.53
N GLN A 338 -11.80 -19.33 23.50
CA GLN A 338 -12.82 -19.14 24.54
C GLN A 338 -14.07 -20.02 24.35
N HIS A 339 -14.51 -20.23 23.11
CA HIS A 339 -15.80 -20.86 22.78
C HIS A 339 -15.68 -22.20 22.04
N GLY A 340 -14.51 -22.52 21.51
CA GLY A 340 -14.27 -23.79 20.84
C GLY A 340 -14.31 -24.93 21.85
N GLN A 341 -15.24 -25.87 21.64
CA GLN A 341 -15.07 -27.20 22.24
C GLN A 341 -13.70 -27.74 21.80
N ARG A 342 -12.96 -28.38 22.70
CA ARG A 342 -11.68 -29.06 22.43
C ARG A 342 -11.87 -30.13 21.35
N HIS A 343 -12.03 -29.75 20.10
CA HIS A 343 -11.83 -30.64 18.98
C HIS A 343 -10.31 -30.82 18.89
N GLU A 344 -9.84 -32.02 19.22
CA GLU A 344 -8.42 -32.40 19.19
C GLU A 344 -7.77 -32.17 17.80
N THR A 345 -8.59 -31.94 16.77
CA THR A 345 -8.20 -31.70 15.38
C THR A 345 -8.10 -30.21 14.98
N TRP A 346 -8.57 -29.26 15.80
CA TRP A 346 -8.47 -27.83 15.48
C TRP A 346 -7.15 -27.26 15.98
N ASN A 347 -6.13 -27.43 15.15
CA ASN A 347 -4.96 -26.58 15.22
C ASN A 347 -5.41 -25.17 14.89
N HIS A 348 -5.32 -24.25 15.86
CA HIS A 348 -5.68 -22.83 15.73
C HIS A 348 -4.70 -22.08 14.82
N ASN A 349 -4.25 -22.75 13.76
CA ASN A 349 -3.36 -22.26 12.76
C ASN A 349 -4.16 -21.50 11.71
N TRP A 350 -3.50 -20.57 11.06
CA TRP A 350 -4.04 -19.75 9.99
C TRP A 350 -3.10 -19.79 8.79
N GLY A 351 -3.66 -19.63 7.60
CA GLY A 351 -2.90 -19.71 6.36
C GLY A 351 -3.67 -20.46 5.26
N PHE A 352 -3.04 -20.61 4.11
CA PHE A 352 -3.70 -21.01 2.86
C PHE A 352 -3.55 -22.51 2.66
N VAL A 353 -4.53 -23.11 1.98
CA VAL A 353 -4.33 -24.38 1.30
C VAL A 353 -3.51 -24.10 0.04
N CYS A 354 -2.47 -24.89 -0.20
CA CYS A 354 -1.59 -24.73 -1.35
C CYS A 354 -1.47 -26.06 -2.11
N TYR A 355 -1.85 -26.07 -3.40
CA TYR A 355 -1.71 -27.24 -4.25
C TYR A 355 -0.39 -27.19 -5.01
N ARG A 356 0.38 -28.27 -4.94
CA ARG A 356 1.46 -28.54 -5.90
C ARG A 356 0.83 -29.13 -7.16
N LEU A 357 0.92 -28.40 -8.26
CA LEU A 357 0.46 -28.83 -9.60
C LEU A 357 1.62 -28.86 -10.62
N THR A 358 2.85 -29.06 -10.14
CA THR A 358 4.03 -29.28 -10.98
C THR A 358 4.82 -30.50 -10.52
N TYR A 359 5.15 -31.39 -11.46
CA TYR A 359 5.58 -32.77 -11.18
C TYR A 359 6.90 -33.15 -11.86
N GLN A 360 7.48 -32.28 -12.68
CA GLN A 360 8.72 -32.57 -13.43
C GLN A 360 9.99 -32.48 -12.58
N GLN A 361 9.91 -31.88 -11.40
CA GLN A 361 11.02 -31.69 -10.48
C GLN A 361 11.25 -32.95 -9.64
N SER A 362 12.52 -33.20 -9.29
CA SER A 362 12.86 -34.20 -8.27
C SER A 362 12.30 -33.81 -6.90
N ASP A 363 12.12 -34.80 -6.01
CA ASP A 363 11.64 -34.54 -4.65
C ASP A 363 12.59 -33.62 -3.85
N SER A 364 13.90 -33.68 -4.13
CA SER A 364 14.88 -32.78 -3.52
C SER A 364 14.76 -31.34 -4.00
N GLU A 365 14.52 -31.13 -5.30
CA GLU A 365 14.32 -29.81 -5.87
C GLU A 365 13.01 -29.20 -5.34
N TRP A 366 11.94 -29.98 -5.31
CA TRP A 366 10.67 -29.57 -4.72
C TRP A 366 10.79 -29.20 -3.25
N THR A 367 11.46 -30.04 -2.44
CA THR A 367 11.66 -29.78 -1.02
C THR A 367 12.42 -28.48 -0.79
N THR A 368 13.47 -28.23 -1.58
CA THR A 368 14.26 -27.00 -1.51
C THR A 368 13.43 -25.79 -1.89
N PHE A 369 12.68 -25.87 -2.99
CA PHE A 369 11.75 -24.82 -3.40
C PHE A 369 10.72 -24.52 -2.31
N TRP A 370 10.06 -25.55 -1.77
CA TRP A 370 9.00 -25.39 -0.77
C TRP A 370 9.52 -24.74 0.51
N GLN A 371 10.70 -25.16 1.00
CA GLN A 371 11.32 -24.55 2.17
C GLN A 371 11.61 -23.07 1.97
N ASN A 372 12.13 -22.69 0.79
CA ASN A 372 12.39 -21.28 0.48
C ASN A 372 11.09 -20.48 0.33
N PHE A 373 10.10 -21.04 -0.38
CA PHE A 373 8.78 -20.45 -0.57
C PHE A 373 8.08 -20.19 0.76
N GLU A 374 8.00 -21.20 1.64
CA GLU A 374 7.36 -21.09 2.94
C GLU A 374 8.08 -20.08 3.84
N ALA A 375 9.41 -20.12 3.87
CA ALA A 375 10.20 -19.16 4.63
C ALA A 375 9.99 -17.72 4.14
N ASP A 376 9.95 -17.51 2.82
CA ASP A 376 9.76 -16.17 2.24
C ASP A 376 8.33 -15.66 2.44
N ALA A 377 7.34 -16.54 2.38
CA ALA A 377 5.95 -16.20 2.61
C ALA A 377 5.75 -15.64 4.03
N PHE A 378 6.23 -16.33 5.06
CA PHE A 378 6.06 -15.90 6.45
C PHE A 378 7.01 -14.78 6.91
N ARG A 379 8.22 -14.69 6.34
CA ARG A 379 9.17 -13.61 6.64
C ARG A 379 8.60 -12.22 6.36
N SER A 380 7.70 -12.12 5.39
CA SER A 380 7.04 -10.86 4.98
C SER A 380 6.28 -10.13 6.10
N GLY A 381 5.88 -10.86 7.15
CA GLY A 381 5.19 -10.28 8.30
C GLY A 381 6.08 -9.54 9.30
N SER A 382 7.41 -9.68 9.24
CA SER A 382 8.36 -9.21 10.27
C SER A 382 8.39 -7.68 10.48
N TRP A 383 7.86 -6.89 9.55
CA TRP A 383 7.74 -5.42 9.65
C TRP A 383 6.35 -4.93 10.01
N ILE A 384 5.48 -5.86 10.39
CA ILE A 384 4.07 -5.59 10.54
C ILE A 384 3.72 -5.72 12.01
N GLN A 385 3.28 -4.60 12.56
CA GLN A 385 2.94 -4.52 13.97
C GLN A 385 1.85 -5.53 14.33
N GLY A 386 2.15 -6.37 15.31
CA GLY A 386 1.26 -7.43 15.78
C GLY A 386 1.50 -8.79 15.12
N PHE A 387 2.30 -8.88 14.06
CA PHE A 387 2.55 -10.14 13.36
C PHE A 387 3.19 -11.20 14.26
N ASP A 388 4.20 -10.84 15.05
CA ASP A 388 4.91 -11.75 15.97
C ASP A 388 3.97 -12.55 16.89
N SER A 389 2.83 -11.95 17.25
CA SER A 389 1.84 -12.60 18.13
C SER A 389 0.93 -13.61 17.43
N ILE A 390 0.91 -13.63 16.10
CA ILE A 390 0.18 -14.60 15.27
C ILE A 390 1.11 -15.50 14.45
N GLU A 391 2.39 -15.13 14.30
CA GLU A 391 3.40 -15.82 13.48
C GLU A 391 3.51 -17.31 13.82
N ALA A 392 3.57 -17.66 15.12
CA ALA A 392 3.71 -19.05 15.57
C ALA A 392 2.54 -19.97 15.16
N LYS A 393 1.44 -19.41 14.64
CA LYS A 393 0.27 -20.13 14.15
C LYS A 393 0.10 -20.04 12.63
N ALA A 394 0.98 -19.33 11.95
CA ALA A 394 0.97 -19.19 10.51
C ALA A 394 1.47 -20.50 9.85
N THR A 395 0.72 -21.07 8.91
CA THR A 395 1.09 -22.33 8.22
C THR A 395 0.49 -22.42 6.83
N LEU A 396 1.21 -23.02 5.88
CA LEU A 396 0.66 -23.36 4.56
C LEU A 396 0.32 -24.85 4.54
N HIS A 397 -0.94 -25.17 4.25
CA HIS A 397 -1.38 -26.55 4.12
C HIS A 397 -1.16 -27.05 2.70
N ILE A 398 -0.04 -27.74 2.48
CA ILE A 398 0.33 -28.29 1.18
C ILE A 398 -0.48 -29.54 0.84
N ILE A 399 -0.95 -29.62 -0.40
CA ILE A 399 -1.55 -30.80 -1.02
C ILE A 399 -0.76 -31.11 -2.30
N ASP A 400 -0.21 -32.31 -2.42
CA ASP A 400 0.34 -32.78 -3.69
C ASP A 400 -0.83 -33.23 -4.58
N GLY A 401 -1.00 -32.59 -5.75
CA GLY A 401 -2.10 -32.93 -6.66
C GLY A 401 -2.09 -34.40 -7.08
N ARG A 402 -0.92 -35.06 -7.10
CA ARG A 402 -0.79 -36.50 -7.41
C ARG A 402 -1.50 -37.37 -6.39
N ASP A 403 -1.45 -37.00 -5.11
CA ASP A 403 -2.04 -37.78 -4.02
C ASP A 403 -3.58 -37.77 -4.05
N VAL A 404 -4.16 -36.77 -4.71
CA VAL A 404 -5.61 -36.59 -4.87
C VAL A 404 -6.10 -36.79 -6.31
N GLY A 405 -5.23 -37.30 -7.20
CA GLY A 405 -5.57 -37.64 -8.59
C GLY A 405 -5.76 -36.46 -9.52
N ILE A 406 -5.16 -35.30 -9.23
CA ILE A 406 -5.20 -34.09 -10.04
C ILE A 406 -4.03 -34.09 -11.06
N PRO A 407 -4.30 -33.98 -12.37
CA PRO A 407 -3.26 -33.86 -13.39
C PRO A 407 -2.37 -32.61 -13.23
N GLU A 408 -1.17 -32.63 -13.84
CA GLU A 408 -0.25 -31.50 -13.78
C GLU A 408 -0.89 -30.26 -14.42
N GLY A 409 -0.82 -29.10 -13.74
CA GLY A 409 -1.40 -27.85 -14.22
C GLY A 409 -2.93 -27.76 -14.23
N ASP A 410 -3.68 -28.78 -13.77
CA ASP A 410 -5.15 -28.77 -13.81
C ASP A 410 -5.76 -28.00 -12.63
N ILE A 411 -5.83 -26.67 -12.79
CA ILE A 411 -6.39 -25.74 -11.79
C ILE A 411 -7.89 -25.99 -11.56
N GLN A 412 -8.64 -26.39 -12.59
CA GLN A 412 -10.08 -26.63 -12.44
C GLN A 412 -10.35 -27.87 -11.58
N ALA A 413 -9.56 -28.93 -11.74
CA ALA A 413 -9.63 -30.09 -10.86
C ALA A 413 -9.26 -29.74 -9.41
N ALA A 414 -8.27 -28.85 -9.20
CA ALA A 414 -7.94 -28.32 -7.87
C ALA A 414 -9.09 -27.49 -7.27
N LYS A 415 -9.75 -26.60 -8.04
CA LYS A 415 -10.95 -25.87 -7.60
C LYS A 415 -12.05 -26.83 -7.14
N ASN A 416 -12.34 -27.84 -7.96
CA ASN A 416 -13.36 -28.84 -7.67
C ASN A 416 -13.04 -29.66 -6.41
N HIS A 417 -11.78 -30.04 -6.21
CA HIS A 417 -11.34 -30.73 -5.00
C HIS A 417 -11.44 -29.81 -3.78
N PHE A 418 -10.97 -28.57 -3.88
CA PHE A 418 -11.00 -27.61 -2.78
C PHE A 418 -12.43 -27.35 -2.28
N SER A 419 -13.36 -27.05 -3.19
CA SER A 419 -14.76 -26.76 -2.83
C SER A 419 -15.49 -27.94 -2.19
N LYS A 420 -15.09 -29.18 -2.52
CA LYS A 420 -15.65 -30.41 -1.91
C LYS A 420 -15.03 -30.72 -0.56
N THR A 421 -13.71 -30.57 -0.44
CA THR A 421 -12.92 -30.99 0.72
C THR A 421 -12.97 -29.96 1.85
N TYR A 422 -12.99 -28.67 1.52
CA TYR A 422 -12.88 -27.57 2.49
C TYR A 422 -14.20 -26.82 2.70
N THR A 423 -15.31 -27.56 2.78
CA THR A 423 -16.63 -27.01 3.14
C THR A 423 -16.68 -26.41 4.55
N THR A 424 -15.81 -26.90 5.45
CA THR A 424 -15.46 -26.30 6.73
C THR A 424 -13.94 -26.43 6.92
N LEU A 425 -13.20 -25.32 6.81
CA LEU A 425 -11.73 -25.36 6.90
C LEU A 425 -11.23 -25.89 8.26
N PRO A 426 -10.12 -26.66 8.29
CA PRO A 426 -9.44 -27.11 9.51
C PRO A 426 -8.55 -26.02 10.14
N THR A 427 -8.21 -24.97 9.40
CA THR A 427 -7.65 -23.70 9.91
C THR A 427 -8.78 -22.85 10.50
N LEU A 428 -8.48 -21.76 11.22
CA LEU A 428 -9.48 -20.81 11.77
C LEU A 428 -10.64 -20.62 10.77
N GLY A 429 -11.72 -21.36 10.99
CA GLY A 429 -12.72 -21.58 9.96
C GLY A 429 -13.26 -20.23 9.51
N ARG A 430 -13.35 -20.01 8.20
CA ARG A 430 -13.96 -18.83 7.53
C ARG A 430 -13.04 -17.68 7.11
N ILE A 431 -11.70 -17.78 7.11
CA ILE A 431 -10.91 -16.67 6.55
C ILE A 431 -10.87 -16.77 5.01
N TRP A 432 -10.61 -17.96 4.46
CA TRP A 432 -10.42 -18.16 3.01
C TRP A 432 -11.19 -19.38 2.51
N THR A 433 -12.52 -19.34 2.56
CA THR A 433 -13.37 -20.43 2.05
C THR A 433 -13.48 -20.44 0.53
N SER A 434 -13.01 -19.38 -0.12
CA SER A 434 -13.19 -19.16 -1.54
C SER A 434 -11.88 -19.12 -2.31
N ASP A 435 -10.73 -19.10 -1.63
CA ASP A 435 -9.43 -18.90 -2.28
C ASP A 435 -8.38 -19.90 -1.79
N PHE A 436 -7.52 -20.35 -2.70
CA PHE A 436 -6.37 -21.21 -2.38
C PHE A 436 -5.17 -20.89 -3.27
N LEU A 437 -3.99 -21.36 -2.87
CA LEU A 437 -2.75 -21.16 -3.63
C LEU A 437 -2.45 -22.37 -4.53
N VAL A 438 -1.82 -22.11 -5.67
CA VAL A 438 -1.32 -23.13 -6.60
C VAL A 438 0.14 -22.83 -6.93
N VAL A 439 0.97 -23.86 -6.84
CA VAL A 439 2.32 -23.88 -7.41
C VAL A 439 2.27 -24.72 -8.69
N ASP A 440 2.14 -24.04 -9.82
CA ASP A 440 2.29 -24.60 -11.15
C ASP A 440 3.74 -24.47 -11.65
N HIS A 441 4.00 -24.89 -12.89
CA HIS A 441 5.34 -24.83 -13.48
C HIS A 441 5.88 -23.38 -13.58
N ALA A 442 5.01 -22.41 -13.88
CA ALA A 442 5.39 -21.00 -13.97
C ALA A 442 5.77 -20.43 -12.60
N SER A 443 4.99 -20.73 -11.58
CA SER A 443 5.24 -20.36 -10.18
C SER A 443 6.58 -20.94 -9.68
N TYR A 444 6.83 -22.22 -9.94
CA TYR A 444 8.10 -22.87 -9.60
C TYR A 444 9.29 -22.21 -10.32
N THR A 445 9.15 -21.97 -11.63
CA THR A 445 10.22 -21.38 -12.46
C THR A 445 10.52 -19.95 -12.02
N SER A 446 9.51 -19.18 -11.61
CA SER A 446 9.69 -17.80 -11.13
C SER A 446 10.59 -17.67 -9.90
N HIS A 447 10.70 -18.73 -9.08
CA HIS A 447 11.57 -18.77 -7.91
C HIS A 447 12.94 -19.35 -8.20
N THR A 448 13.02 -20.34 -9.09
CA THR A 448 14.26 -21.08 -9.37
C THR A 448 15.09 -20.46 -10.49
N ALA A 449 14.46 -19.71 -11.39
CA ALA A 449 15.09 -18.99 -12.49
C ALA A 449 14.44 -17.59 -12.66
N PRO A 450 14.63 -16.68 -11.68
CA PRO A 450 14.02 -15.34 -11.74
C PRO A 450 14.52 -14.55 -12.96
N GLN A 451 13.60 -13.87 -13.63
CA GLN A 451 13.94 -13.02 -14.78
C GLN A 451 14.72 -11.78 -14.33
N PRO A 452 15.79 -11.36 -15.05
CA PRO A 452 16.49 -10.12 -14.76
C PRO A 452 15.53 -8.91 -14.86
N GLU A 453 15.63 -7.96 -13.91
CA GLU A 453 14.78 -6.76 -13.88
C GLU A 453 15.16 -5.69 -14.94
N ASP A 454 16.09 -5.99 -15.86
CA ASP A 454 16.81 -5.00 -16.67
C ASP A 454 15.99 -4.29 -17.77
N ARG A 455 14.73 -4.66 -18.00
CA ARG A 455 13.86 -3.99 -18.96
C ARG A 455 12.52 -3.62 -18.38
N ARG A 456 12.46 -2.43 -17.78
CA ARG A 456 11.18 -1.75 -17.57
C ARG A 456 10.77 -1.09 -18.87
N PRO A 457 9.52 -1.29 -19.35
CA PRO A 457 9.02 -0.45 -20.40
C PRO A 457 8.85 0.99 -19.83
N PRO A 458 8.96 2.02 -20.69
CA PRO A 458 8.85 3.41 -20.26
C PRO A 458 7.42 3.71 -19.78
N PRO A 459 7.24 4.59 -18.78
CA PRO A 459 5.92 5.06 -18.39
C PRO A 459 5.10 5.52 -19.62
N PRO A 460 3.79 5.20 -19.71
CA PRO A 460 2.95 4.54 -18.72
C PRO A 460 2.93 3.00 -18.79
N TYR A 461 3.75 2.40 -19.67
CA TYR A 461 3.72 0.97 -19.93
C TYR A 461 4.73 0.27 -19.03
N GLY A 462 4.26 -0.54 -18.10
CA GLY A 462 5.09 -1.27 -17.15
C GLY A 462 4.22 -1.80 -16.03
N PRO A 463 4.57 -2.97 -15.45
CA PRO A 463 3.91 -3.41 -14.23
C PRO A 463 3.97 -2.32 -13.15
N SER A 464 3.10 -2.45 -12.14
CA SER A 464 3.24 -1.64 -10.93
C SER A 464 4.68 -1.78 -10.41
N PHE A 465 5.14 -0.82 -9.63
CA PHE A 465 6.43 -0.96 -8.95
C PHE A 465 6.44 -2.30 -8.17
N CYS A 466 6.99 -3.40 -8.74
CA CYS A 466 7.43 -4.68 -8.12
C CYS A 466 7.29 -6.03 -8.89
N ASP A 467 6.91 -6.14 -10.16
CA ASP A 467 6.31 -7.43 -10.61
C ASP A 467 7.18 -8.42 -11.44
N ASN A 468 8.44 -8.68 -11.07
CA ASN A 468 9.23 -9.80 -11.66
C ASN A 468 9.76 -10.82 -10.63
N GLY A 469 9.41 -10.68 -9.35
CA GLY A 469 9.85 -11.62 -8.31
C GLY A 469 9.12 -12.97 -8.38
N GLY A 470 9.58 -13.94 -7.58
CA GLY A 470 8.89 -15.22 -7.42
C GLY A 470 7.41 -15.03 -7.03
N PHE A 471 6.53 -15.77 -7.71
CA PHE A 471 5.08 -15.73 -7.52
C PHE A 471 4.47 -17.13 -7.38
N VAL A 472 3.27 -17.19 -6.82
CA VAL A 472 2.35 -18.33 -6.83
C VAL A 472 0.99 -17.87 -7.32
N ASN A 473 0.18 -18.77 -7.85
CA ASN A 473 -1.17 -18.40 -8.29
C ASN A 473 -2.12 -18.47 -7.09
N LEU A 474 -2.86 -17.39 -6.81
CA LEU A 474 -4.07 -17.51 -5.99
C LEU A 474 -5.23 -17.77 -6.94
N VAL A 475 -6.03 -18.74 -6.56
CA VAL A 475 -7.13 -19.25 -7.34
C VAL A 475 -8.41 -18.98 -6.56
N ASP A 476 -9.29 -18.19 -7.16
CA ASP A 476 -10.62 -17.92 -6.62
C ASP A 476 -11.60 -18.98 -7.15
N THR A 477 -12.42 -19.49 -6.24
CA THR A 477 -13.47 -20.49 -6.50
C THR A 477 -14.83 -19.86 -6.79
N MET A 478 -14.98 -18.55 -6.58
CA MET A 478 -16.18 -17.80 -6.94
C MET A 478 -16.32 -17.73 -8.45
N GLU A 479 -17.54 -17.97 -8.92
CA GLU A 479 -17.92 -17.72 -10.31
C GLU A 479 -18.54 -16.32 -10.39
N TYR A 480 -17.87 -15.43 -11.12
CA TYR A 480 -18.38 -14.07 -11.36
C TYR A 480 -19.10 -14.00 -12.71
N PRO A 481 -20.15 -13.17 -12.82
CA PRO A 481 -20.76 -12.85 -14.11
C PRO A 481 -19.69 -12.30 -15.07
N PRO A 482 -19.57 -12.82 -16.32
CA PRO A 482 -18.56 -12.36 -17.26
C PRO A 482 -18.61 -10.86 -17.54
N GLU A 483 -19.82 -10.31 -17.65
CA GLU A 483 -20.07 -8.88 -17.86
C GLU A 483 -19.48 -8.01 -16.74
N LEU A 484 -19.54 -8.50 -15.50
CA LEU A 484 -18.95 -7.81 -14.34
C LEU A 484 -17.43 -7.83 -14.40
N ILE A 485 -16.83 -8.95 -14.78
CA ILE A 485 -15.37 -9.06 -14.95
C ILE A 485 -14.91 -8.11 -16.07
N ASP A 486 -15.59 -8.08 -17.21
CA ASP A 486 -15.19 -7.23 -18.35
C ASP A 486 -15.16 -5.74 -17.99
N VAL A 487 -16.06 -5.31 -17.10
CA VAL A 487 -16.12 -3.93 -16.62
C VAL A 487 -15.12 -3.65 -15.51
N THR A 488 -14.99 -4.56 -14.52
CA THR A 488 -14.26 -4.27 -13.27
C THR A 488 -12.83 -4.79 -13.24
N ALA A 489 -12.54 -5.86 -13.98
CA ALA A 489 -11.27 -6.55 -14.03
C ALA A 489 -11.03 -7.21 -15.41
N PRO A 490 -11.04 -6.44 -16.53
CA PRO A 490 -10.91 -7.00 -17.87
C PRO A 490 -9.64 -7.85 -18.01
N GLY A 491 -9.80 -9.09 -18.47
CA GLY A 491 -8.73 -10.06 -18.60
C GLY A 491 -8.47 -10.93 -17.37
N TYR A 492 -9.23 -10.77 -16.28
CA TYR A 492 -9.18 -11.70 -15.15
C TYR A 492 -9.82 -13.04 -15.50
N THR A 493 -9.08 -14.13 -15.28
CA THR A 493 -9.50 -15.50 -15.62
C THR A 493 -9.87 -16.35 -14.40
N GLY A 494 -10.07 -15.73 -13.23
CA GLY A 494 -10.24 -16.45 -11.96
C GLY A 494 -8.92 -16.88 -11.31
N GLU A 495 -7.80 -16.45 -11.88
CA GLU A 495 -6.44 -16.72 -11.43
C GLU A 495 -5.68 -15.41 -11.38
N LEU A 496 -4.89 -15.21 -10.34
CA LEU A 496 -3.99 -14.08 -10.25
C LEU A 496 -2.62 -14.56 -9.82
N GLN A 497 -1.58 -14.05 -10.47
CA GLN A 497 -0.21 -14.25 -10.04
C GLN A 497 0.04 -13.37 -8.81
N TYR A 498 0.33 -14.00 -7.68
CA TYR A 498 0.61 -13.36 -6.40
C TYR A 498 2.07 -13.52 -6.03
N LEU A 499 2.76 -12.39 -5.82
CA LEU A 499 4.13 -12.39 -5.32
C LEU A 499 4.16 -12.94 -3.89
N VAL A 500 5.09 -13.85 -3.62
CA VAL A 500 5.10 -14.69 -2.41
C VAL A 500 5.30 -13.92 -1.09
N GLN A 501 5.83 -12.71 -1.14
CA GLN A 501 6.14 -11.90 0.04
C GLN A 501 4.91 -11.15 0.61
N PHE A 502 3.76 -11.83 0.72
CA PHE A 502 2.45 -11.26 1.04
C PHE A 502 1.62 -12.10 2.04
N ILE A 503 2.20 -12.80 3.02
CA ILE A 503 1.35 -13.34 4.11
C ILE A 503 0.77 -12.23 5.02
N ALA A 504 0.97 -10.97 4.62
CA ALA A 504 0.27 -9.81 5.12
C ALA A 504 -0.42 -9.07 4.00
#